data_AF-A0A971CPP6-F1
#
_entry.id   AF-A0A971CPP6-F1
#
_cell.length_a   1.000
_cell.length_b   1.000
_cell.length_c   1.000
_cell.angle_alpha   90.00
_cell.angle_beta   90.00
_cell.angle_gamma   90.00
#
_symmetry.space_group_name_H-M   'P 1'
#
loop_
_entity.id
_entity.type
_entity.pdbx_description
1 polymer ?
#
loop_
_entity_poly.entity_id
_entity_poly.type
_entity_poly.pdbx_seq_one_letter_code
_entity_poly.pdbx_strand_id
1 'polypeptide(L)' 'MARPKNTTETVQITLSTTLQVKELLEELSRSGFYGKNAADTAHVLLKEKIRDLQRDGQAPAPRYTSFSAD' A
#
# COMPACT_ATOMS: atom_id res chain seq x y z
N MET A 1 -32.67 -2.64 -0.75
CA MET A 1 -31.88 -1.54 -0.16
C MET A 1 -30.45 -1.65 -0.68
N ALA A 2 -29.97 -0.65 -1.43
CA ALA A 2 -28.62 -0.65 -1.96
C ALA A 2 -27.62 -0.40 -0.82
N ARG A 3 -26.69 -1.34 -0.61
CA ARG A 3 -25.57 -1.18 0.33
C ARG A 3 -24.74 0.03 -0.14
N PRO A 4 -24.31 0.95 0.73
CA PRO A 4 -23.41 2.02 0.33
C PRO A 4 -22.19 1.39 -0.33
N LYS A 5 -21.87 1.76 -1.58
CA LYS A 5 -20.58 1.40 -2.19
C LYS A 5 -19.51 1.90 -1.23
N ASN A 6 -18.59 1.06 -0.78
CA ASN A 6 -17.46 1.51 0.03
C ASN A 6 -16.75 2.64 -0.75
N THR A 7 -16.91 3.89 -0.31
CA THR A 7 -16.41 5.11 -0.97
C THR A 7 -15.09 5.56 -0.38
N THR A 8 -14.22 4.62 0.02
CA THR A 8 -12.86 5.02 0.44
C THR A 8 -12.10 5.42 -0.81
N GLU A 9 -11.90 6.74 -0.97
CA GLU A 9 -11.16 7.29 -2.10
C GLU A 9 -9.71 6.79 -2.07
N THR A 10 -9.27 6.19 -3.17
CA THR A 10 -7.88 5.78 -3.35
C THR A 10 -7.10 6.91 -3.98
N VAL A 11 -6.00 7.32 -3.34
CA VAL A 11 -5.07 8.31 -3.89
C VAL A 11 -3.84 7.57 -4.44
N GLN A 12 -3.39 7.96 -5.63
CA GLN A 12 -2.17 7.42 -6.24
C GLN A 12 -0.94 8.09 -5.64
N ILE A 13 0.11 7.30 -5.40
CA ILE A 13 1.42 7.78 -4.96
C ILE A 13 2.44 7.33 -6.00
N THR A 14 3.32 8.23 -6.44
CA THR A 14 4.43 7.93 -7.35
C THR A 14 5.72 7.78 -6.55
N LEU A 15 6.47 6.72 -6.80
CA LEU A 15 7.71 6.40 -6.08
C LEU A 15 8.90 6.48 -7.04
N SER A 16 9.94 7.20 -6.62
CA SER A 16 11.24 7.21 -7.29
C SER A 16 12.18 6.27 -6.56
N THR A 17 12.85 5.37 -7.29
CA THR A 17 13.82 4.43 -6.74
C THR A 17 14.92 4.13 -7.76
N THR A 18 15.94 3.40 -7.35
CA THR A 18 17.04 2.98 -8.25
C THR A 18 16.59 1.87 -9.19
N LEU A 19 17.30 1.70 -10.31
CA LEU A 19 17.03 0.63 -11.27
C LEU A 19 17.09 -0.77 -10.62
N GLN A 20 18.10 -1.02 -9.77
CA GLN A 20 18.25 -2.33 -9.13
C GLN A 20 17.04 -2.69 -8.26
N VAL A 21 16.48 -1.70 -7.55
CA VAL A 21 15.29 -1.91 -6.72
C VAL A 21 14.07 -2.20 -7.60
N LYS A 22 13.90 -1.49 -8.72
CA LYS A 22 12.82 -1.77 -9.67
C LYS A 22 12.93 -3.19 -10.23
N GLU A 23 14.12 -3.61 -10.64
CA GLU A 23 14.37 -4.96 -11.17
C GLU A 23 14.07 -6.05 -10.13
N LEU A 24 14.48 -5.83 -8.88
CA LEU A 24 14.14 -6.73 -7.78
C LEU A 24 12.62 -6.84 -7.57
N LEU A 25 11.89 -5.72 -7.61
CA LEU A 25 10.43 -5.73 -7.48
C LEU A 25 9.74 -6.51 -8.64
N GLU A 26 10.29 -6.42 -9.85
CA GLU A 26 9.83 -7.22 -10.99
C GLU A 26 10.18 -8.71 -10.85
N GLU A 27 11.31 -9.04 -10.24
CA GLU A 27 11.65 -10.44 -9.96
C GLU A 27 10.74 -11.03 -8.88
N LEU A 28 10.48 -10.27 -7.83
CA LEU A 28 9.56 -10.65 -6.77
C LEU A 28 8.11 -10.79 -7.26
N SER A 29 7.68 -9.98 -8.24
CA SER A 29 6.35 -10.15 -8.85
C SER A 29 6.26 -11.48 -9.62
N ARG A 30 7.33 -11.90 -10.30
CA ARG A 30 7.39 -13.20 -11.00
C ARG A 30 7.31 -14.41 -10.08
N SER A 31 7.74 -14.28 -8.83
CA SER A 31 7.64 -15.35 -7.83
C SER A 31 6.19 -15.71 -7.46
N GLY A 32 5.24 -14.81 -7.75
CA GLY A 32 3.81 -14.99 -7.47
C GLY A 32 3.36 -14.66 -6.04
N PHE A 33 4.30 -14.32 -5.13
CA PHE A 33 3.98 -14.08 -3.71
C PHE A 33 3.43 -12.67 -3.42
N TYR A 34 3.86 -11.64 -4.16
CA TYR A 34 3.64 -10.24 -3.77
C TYR A 34 2.70 -9.44 -4.69
N GLY A 35 2.47 -9.87 -5.94
CA GLY A 35 1.66 -9.12 -6.90
C GLY A 35 1.91 -9.53 -8.35
N LYS A 36 1.27 -8.84 -9.30
CA LYS A 36 1.37 -9.14 -10.75
C LYS A 36 2.42 -8.30 -11.48
N ASN A 37 2.88 -7.21 -10.87
CA ASN A 37 3.86 -6.28 -11.43
C ASN A 37 4.64 -5.60 -10.29
N ALA A 38 5.68 -4.83 -10.63
CA ALA A 38 6.49 -4.15 -9.62
C ALA A 38 5.71 -3.15 -8.74
N ALA A 39 4.67 -2.48 -9.25
CA ALA A 39 3.89 -1.53 -8.47
C ALA A 39 3.01 -2.23 -7.41
N ASP A 40 2.37 -3.34 -7.79
CA ASP A 40 1.60 -4.17 -6.86
C ASP A 40 2.51 -4.73 -5.76
N THR A 41 3.67 -5.27 -6.16
CA THR A 41 4.68 -5.78 -5.22
C THR A 41 5.15 -4.67 -4.27
N ALA A 42 5.46 -3.48 -4.79
CA ALA A 42 5.85 -2.34 -3.98
C ALA A 42 4.75 -1.93 -3.00
N HIS A 43 3.49 -1.95 -3.42
CA HIS A 43 2.34 -1.65 -2.56
C HIS A 43 2.23 -2.64 -1.39
N VAL A 44 2.36 -3.95 -1.66
CA VAL A 44 2.32 -4.98 -0.61
C VAL A 44 3.46 -4.82 0.39
N LEU A 45 4.70 -4.69 -0.10
CA LEU A 45 5.87 -4.52 0.75
C LEU A 45 5.81 -3.22 1.56
N LEU A 46 5.34 -2.13 0.96
CA LEU A 46 5.16 -0.86 1.67
C LEU A 46 4.14 -0.99 2.79
N LYS A 47 3.02 -1.67 2.55
CA LYS A 47 1.99 -1.92 3.54
C LYS A 47 2.50 -2.77 4.70
N GLU A 48 3.25 -3.82 4.42
CA GLU A 48 3.89 -4.66 5.44
C GLU A 48 4.87 -3.85 6.29
N LYS A 49 5.73 -3.06 5.65
CA LYS A 49 6.70 -2.25 6.38
C LYS A 49 6.03 -1.19 7.26
N ILE A 50 4.96 -0.54 6.78
CA ILE A 50 4.19 0.42 7.60
C ILE A 50 3.60 -0.29 8.82
N ARG A 51 3.06 -1.50 8.67
CA ARG A 51 2.53 -2.29 9.78
C ARG A 51 3.61 -2.64 10.80
N ASP A 52 4.79 -3.04 10.34
CA ASP A 52 5.93 -3.30 11.23
C ASP A 52 6.34 -2.04 12.00
N LEU A 53 6.47 -0.90 11.31
CA LEU A 53 6.79 0.38 11.96
C LEU A 53 5.74 0.78 13.00
N GLN A 54 4.46 0.50 12.75
CA GLN A 54 3.39 0.72 13.74
C GLN A 54 3.51 -0.20 14.94
N ARG A 55 3.80 -1.49 14.71
CA ARG A 55 4.01 -2.48 15.79
C ARG A 55 5.19 -2.09 16.68
N ASP A 56 6.26 -1.58 16.06
CA ASP A 56 7.50 -1.20 16.75
C ASP A 56 7.41 0.20 17.37
N GLY A 57 6.25 0.88 17.27
CA GLY A 57 6.02 2.22 17.81
C GLY A 57 6.72 3.36 17.06
N GLN A 58 7.27 3.08 15.88
CA GLN A 58 8.01 4.04 15.03
C GLN A 58 7.10 4.83 14.09
N ALA A 59 5.87 4.37 13.86
CA ALA A 59 4.88 5.08 13.05
C ALA A 59 3.52 5.14 13.76
N PRO A 60 2.81 6.28 13.70
CA PRO A 60 1.45 6.38 14.24
C PRO A 60 0.45 5.59 13.39
N ALA A 61 -0.68 5.23 13.99
CA ALA A 61 -1.82 4.70 13.25
C ALA A 61 -2.44 5.80 12.36
N PRO A 62 -2.96 5.46 11.17
CA PRO A 62 -3.66 6.41 10.31
C PRO A 62 -4.85 7.01 11.07
N ARG A 63 -4.98 8.34 10.98
CA ARG A 63 -6.15 9.06 11.53
C ARG A 63 -7.25 9.02 10.49
N TYR A 64 -8.25 8.17 10.71
CA TYR A 64 -9.46 8.18 9.90
C TYR A 64 -10.31 9.36 10.35
N THR A 65 -10.39 10.41 9.53
CA THR A 65 -11.41 11.44 9.74
C THR A 65 -12.76 10.79 9.50
N SER A 66 -13.57 10.64 10.55
CA SER A 66 -14.98 10.29 10.39
C SER A 66 -15.64 11.43 9.63
N PHE A 67 -15.89 11.22 8.34
CA PHE A 67 -16.75 12.12 7.58
C PHE A 67 -18.16 11.98 8.16
N SER A 68 -18.53 12.90 9.06
CA SER A 68 -19.92 13.13 9.42
C SER A 68 -20.61 13.66 8.17
N ALA A 69 -21.57 12.90 7.64
CA ALA A 69 -22.45 13.38 6.59
C ALA A 69 -23.46 14.35 7.21
N ASP A 70 -23.41 15.62 6.81
CA ASP A 70 -24.51 16.59 6.93
C ASP A 70 -25.56 16.35 5.84
#